data_AF-A0A1W1XPQ3-F1
#
_entry.id   AF-A0A1W1XPQ3-F1
#
_cell.length_a   1.000
_cell.length_b   1.000
_cell.length_c   1.000
_cell.angle_alpha   90.00
_cell.angle_beta   90.00
_cell.angle_gamma   90.00
#
_symmetry.space_group_name_H-M   'P 1'
#
loop_
_entity.id
_entity.type
_entity.pdbx_description
1 polymer ?
#
loop_
_entity_poly.entity_id
_entity_poly.type
_entity_poly.pdbx_seq_one_letter_code
_entity_poly.pdbx_strand_id
1 'polypeptide(L)'
;METVNKIEEIIRKGKWVKNDIGMSRLQCSKIVKDEKELLILIVSNVLDTPIATRVEKIMVVSNELILFYDGQYAERIEKDEFERYKNFLSEEEWNIILGKDAVSKLISNDMVNEEEGFYVEMHETIEKHIKNGYDKNSSDMISRKYNL
;
A
#
# COMPACT_ATOMS: atom_id res chain seq x y z
N MET A 1 19.42 -8.95 -2.97
CA MET A 1 18.53 -10.03 -3.46
C MET A 1 17.34 -10.24 -2.52
N GLU A 2 17.50 -10.08 -1.20
CA GLU A 2 16.39 -10.22 -0.22
C GLU A 2 15.22 -9.24 -0.43
N THR A 3 15.48 -7.98 -0.75
CA THR A 3 14.43 -6.93 -0.78
C THR A 3 13.40 -7.10 -1.91
N VAL A 4 13.81 -7.64 -3.06
CA VAL A 4 12.89 -7.93 -4.20
C VAL A 4 11.91 -9.06 -3.86
N ASN A 5 12.32 -10.00 -3.01
CA ASN A 5 11.45 -11.06 -2.54
C ASN A 5 10.45 -10.55 -1.50
N LYS A 6 10.80 -9.47 -0.76
CA LYS A 6 9.95 -8.89 0.29
C LYS A 6 8.61 -8.38 -0.26
N ILE A 7 8.57 -7.75 -1.43
CA ILE A 7 7.31 -7.29 -2.06
C ILE A 7 6.41 -8.46 -2.47
N GLU A 8 6.99 -9.46 -3.14
CA GLU A 8 6.23 -10.67 -3.51
C GLU A 8 5.72 -11.41 -2.28
N GLU A 9 6.52 -11.46 -1.22
CA GLU A 9 6.10 -12.04 0.06
C GLU A 9 4.96 -11.26 0.70
N ILE A 10 5.01 -9.93 0.70
CA ILE A 10 3.93 -9.06 1.19
C ILE A 10 2.64 -9.30 0.40
N ILE A 11 2.72 -9.30 -0.93
CA ILE A 11 1.57 -9.58 -1.81
C ILE A 11 1.01 -10.98 -1.54
N ARG A 12 1.89 -12.00 -1.42
CA ARG A 12 1.49 -13.38 -1.14
C ARG A 12 0.87 -13.55 0.24
N LYS A 13 1.37 -12.85 1.26
CA LYS A 13 0.77 -12.84 2.60
C LYS A 13 -0.64 -12.25 2.57
N GLY A 14 -0.89 -11.28 1.68
CA GLY A 14 -2.21 -10.74 1.41
C GLY A 14 -2.86 -10.00 2.58
N LYS A 15 -2.12 -9.73 3.67
CA LYS A 15 -2.58 -8.92 4.81
C LYS A 15 -2.42 -7.43 4.53
N TRP A 16 -3.23 -6.62 5.21
CA TRP A 16 -3.07 -5.16 5.24
C TRP A 16 -1.85 -4.78 6.06
N VAL A 17 -1.28 -3.61 5.82
CA VAL A 17 -0.19 -3.04 6.62
C VAL A 17 -0.66 -1.73 7.22
N LYS A 18 -0.52 -1.58 8.54
CA LYS A 18 -0.87 -0.36 9.24
C LYS A 18 0.30 0.63 9.19
N ASN A 19 0.00 1.84 8.77
CA ASN A 19 0.88 2.99 8.74
C ASN A 19 0.34 4.07 9.69
N ASP A 20 1.17 4.50 10.64
CA ASP A 20 0.91 5.71 11.43
C ASP A 20 1.47 6.91 10.66
N ILE A 21 0.58 7.74 10.13
CA ILE A 21 0.94 8.91 9.31
C ILE A 21 0.96 10.21 10.14
N GLY A 22 0.96 10.09 11.48
CA GLY A 22 1.06 11.19 12.44
C GLY A 22 -0.27 11.88 12.73
N MET A 23 -0.28 12.74 13.77
CA MET A 23 -1.47 13.52 14.20
C MET A 23 -2.73 12.64 14.41
N SER A 24 -2.57 11.44 14.97
CA SER A 24 -3.65 10.46 15.19
C SER A 24 -4.34 9.96 13.91
N ARG A 25 -3.72 10.17 12.75
CA ARG A 25 -4.19 9.65 11.47
C ARG A 25 -3.61 8.26 11.27
N LEU A 26 -4.50 7.30 11.10
CA LEU A 26 -4.16 5.90 10.86
C LEU A 26 -4.55 5.53 9.44
N GLN A 27 -3.66 4.78 8.81
CA GLN A 27 -3.86 4.27 7.47
C GLN A 27 -3.60 2.77 7.47
N CYS A 28 -4.45 2.00 6.80
CA CYS A 28 -4.19 0.63 6.42
C CYS A 28 -4.02 0.57 4.91
N SER A 29 -2.94 -0.06 4.44
CA SER A 29 -2.63 -0.18 3.03
C SER A 29 -2.38 -1.63 2.64
N LYS A 30 -2.84 -2.04 1.46
CA LYS A 30 -2.60 -3.38 0.93
C LYS A 30 -2.04 -3.25 -0.49
N ILE A 31 -0.88 -3.86 -0.72
CA ILE A 31 -0.28 -3.93 -2.06
C ILE A 31 -0.91 -5.12 -2.78
N VAL A 32 -1.39 -4.87 -3.98
CA VAL A 32 -1.95 -5.89 -4.86
C VAL A 32 -1.30 -5.78 -6.24
N LYS A 33 -1.33 -6.88 -6.98
CA LYS A 33 -0.78 -6.93 -8.33
C LYS A 33 -1.91 -7.24 -9.30
N ASP A 34 -2.26 -6.28 -10.14
CA ASP A 34 -3.26 -6.44 -11.19
C ASP A 34 -2.55 -6.60 -12.54
N GLU A 35 -2.60 -7.80 -13.09
CA GLU A 35 -1.83 -8.25 -14.27
C GLU A 35 -0.31 -7.93 -14.18
N LYS A 36 0.08 -6.72 -14.57
CA LYS A 36 1.46 -6.21 -14.60
C LYS A 36 1.68 -4.96 -13.77
N GLU A 37 0.64 -4.38 -13.18
CA GLU A 37 0.71 -3.14 -12.43
C GLU A 37 0.64 -3.41 -10.93
N LEU A 38 1.42 -2.65 -10.16
CA LEU A 38 1.30 -2.63 -8.71
C LEU A 38 0.31 -1.54 -8.32
N LEU A 39 -0.71 -1.96 -7.56
CA LEU A 39 -1.70 -1.07 -6.98
C LEU A 39 -1.57 -1.10 -5.46
N ILE A 40 -1.92 0.01 -4.83
CA ILE A 40 -2.09 0.12 -3.39
C ILE A 40 -3.55 0.46 -3.13
N LEU A 41 -4.18 -0.37 -2.31
CA LEU A 41 -5.48 -0.07 -1.72
C LEU A 41 -5.22 0.64 -0.39
N ILE A 42 -5.86 1.77 -0.15
CA ILE A 42 -5.66 2.61 1.02
C ILE A 42 -6.99 2.86 1.70
N VAL A 43 -7.01 2.60 3.01
CA VAL A 43 -8.10 2.92 3.91
C VAL A 43 -7.53 3.79 5.03
N SER A 44 -8.21 4.85 5.41
CA SER A 44 -7.77 5.71 6.50
C SER A 44 -8.95 6.18 7.35
N ASN A 45 -8.69 6.47 8.62
CA ASN A 45 -9.67 7.07 9.51
C ASN A 45 -10.05 8.53 9.14
N VAL A 46 -9.34 9.14 8.17
CA VAL A 46 -9.66 10.47 7.64
C VAL A 46 -10.17 10.47 6.20
N LEU A 47 -10.22 9.30 5.55
CA LEU A 47 -10.80 9.17 4.20
C LEU A 47 -12.26 8.71 4.32
N ASP A 48 -13.16 9.38 3.60
CA ASP A 48 -14.57 9.02 3.57
C ASP A 48 -14.82 7.71 2.80
N THR A 49 -13.97 7.41 1.83
CA THR A 49 -14.02 6.22 0.99
C THR A 49 -12.62 5.62 0.83
N PRO A 50 -12.48 4.29 0.75
CA PRO A 50 -11.24 3.66 0.35
C PRO A 50 -10.80 4.14 -1.04
N ILE A 51 -9.50 4.15 -1.28
CA ILE A 51 -8.94 4.51 -2.58
C ILE A 51 -8.02 3.42 -3.09
N ALA A 52 -7.95 3.28 -4.41
CA ALA A 52 -6.96 2.50 -5.12
C ALA A 52 -6.07 3.45 -5.92
N THR A 53 -4.76 3.21 -5.92
CA THR A 53 -3.81 4.03 -6.67
C THR A 53 -2.64 3.21 -7.16
N ARG A 54 -2.04 3.63 -8.26
CA ARG A 54 -0.86 3.00 -8.84
C ARG A 54 0.39 3.34 -8.03
N VAL A 55 1.27 2.35 -7.89
CA VAL A 55 2.63 2.59 -7.41
C VAL A 55 3.43 3.22 -8.54
N GLU A 56 3.99 4.40 -8.30
CA GLU A 56 4.84 5.11 -9.26
C GLU A 56 6.32 4.87 -9.02
N LYS A 57 6.70 4.68 -7.76
CA LYS A 57 8.10 4.44 -7.40
C LYS A 57 8.21 3.65 -6.12
N ILE A 58 9.27 2.87 -6.01
CA ILE A 58 9.60 2.14 -4.79
C ILE A 58 11.02 2.52 -4.41
N MET A 59 11.21 2.96 -3.16
CA MET A 59 12.54 3.21 -2.61
C MET A 59 12.80 2.28 -1.44
N VAL A 60 14.06 1.88 -1.34
CA VAL A 60 14.58 1.15 -0.19
C VAL A 60 15.41 2.12 0.65
N VAL A 61 14.96 2.39 1.87
CA VAL A 61 15.63 3.27 2.83
C VAL A 61 15.85 2.47 4.10
N SER A 62 17.10 2.30 4.55
CA SER A 62 17.41 1.56 5.78
C SER A 62 16.78 0.15 5.88
N ASN A 63 16.70 -0.59 4.76
CA ASN A 63 16.01 -1.89 4.61
C ASN A 63 14.47 -1.87 4.72
N GLU A 64 13.87 -0.69 4.81
CA GLU A 64 12.42 -0.49 4.72
C GLU A 64 12.01 -0.17 3.28
N LEU A 65 10.79 -0.59 2.92
CA LEU A 65 10.19 -0.31 1.63
C LEU A 65 9.29 0.92 1.76
N ILE A 66 9.51 1.92 0.91
CA ILE A 66 8.65 3.08 0.79
C ILE A 66 8.06 3.07 -0.63
N LEU A 67 6.74 2.96 -0.71
CA LEU A 67 6.01 3.01 -1.97
C LEU A 67 5.44 4.40 -2.17
N PHE A 68 5.70 4.96 -3.33
CA PHE A 68 5.22 6.29 -3.70
C PHE A 68 4.10 6.20 -4.72
N TYR A 69 3.09 7.04 -4.53
CA TYR A 69 1.97 7.23 -5.45
C TYR A 69 1.78 8.72 -5.75
N ASP A 70 1.26 9.05 -6.93
CA ASP A 70 1.19 10.45 -7.42
C ASP A 70 0.15 11.31 -6.69
N GLY A 71 -0.77 10.70 -5.94
CA GLY A 71 -1.84 11.40 -5.21
C GLY A 71 -2.94 12.02 -6.07
N GLN A 72 -2.64 12.35 -7.34
CA GLN A 72 -3.57 12.98 -8.28
C GLN A 72 -4.52 11.97 -8.96
N TYR A 73 -4.08 10.73 -9.14
CA TYR A 73 -4.81 9.66 -9.83
C TYR A 73 -5.31 8.57 -8.87
N ALA A 74 -5.78 8.97 -7.69
CA ALA A 74 -6.41 8.04 -6.76
C ALA A 74 -7.87 7.78 -7.20
N GLU A 75 -8.20 6.52 -7.47
CA GLU A 75 -9.56 6.08 -7.77
C GLU A 75 -10.29 5.76 -6.46
N ARG A 76 -11.52 6.23 -6.32
CA ARG A 76 -12.38 5.83 -5.20
C ARG A 76 -12.89 4.41 -5.44
N ILE A 77 -12.90 3.61 -4.39
CA ILE A 77 -13.46 2.26 -4.43
C ILE A 77 -14.93 2.35 -4.05
N GLU A 78 -15.81 2.02 -4.99
CA GLU A 78 -17.26 2.07 -4.83
C GLU A 78 -17.84 0.68 -4.57
N LYS A 79 -19.02 0.62 -3.94
CA LYS A 79 -19.61 -0.63 -3.42
C LYS A 79 -19.93 -1.67 -4.49
N ASP A 80 -20.21 -1.22 -5.71
CA ASP A 80 -20.58 -2.03 -6.86
C ASP A 80 -19.37 -2.57 -7.65
N GLU A 81 -18.14 -2.23 -7.22
CA GLU A 81 -16.91 -2.62 -7.92
C GLU A 81 -16.28 -3.92 -7.42
N PHE A 82 -16.96 -4.69 -6.57
CA PHE A 82 -16.36 -5.89 -5.94
C PHE A 82 -15.73 -6.85 -6.96
N GLU A 83 -16.37 -7.03 -8.12
CA GLU A 83 -15.87 -7.90 -9.19
C GLU A 83 -14.47 -7.52 -9.69
N ARG A 84 -14.08 -6.24 -9.64
CA ARG A 84 -12.73 -5.75 -9.98
C ARG A 84 -11.71 -6.16 -8.93
N TYR A 85 -12.11 -6.26 -7.67
CA TYR A 85 -11.22 -6.47 -6.53
C TYR A 85 -11.28 -7.88 -5.93
N LYS A 86 -12.20 -8.75 -6.38
CA LYS A 86 -12.43 -10.10 -5.82
C LYS A 86 -11.22 -11.02 -5.82
N ASN A 87 -10.23 -10.76 -6.69
CA ASN A 87 -8.99 -11.52 -6.74
C ASN A 87 -7.99 -11.11 -5.65
N PHE A 88 -8.23 -9.97 -5.00
CA PHE A 88 -7.31 -9.36 -4.04
C PHE A 88 -7.95 -9.15 -2.66
N LEU A 89 -9.28 -9.03 -2.61
CA LEU A 89 -10.08 -8.82 -1.41
C LEU A 89 -11.11 -9.94 -1.27
N SER A 90 -11.16 -10.52 -0.07
CA SER A 90 -12.29 -11.35 0.34
C SER A 90 -13.56 -10.52 0.48
N GLU A 91 -14.73 -11.17 0.45
CA GLU A 91 -16.01 -10.50 0.75
C GLU A 91 -16.02 -9.87 2.15
N GLU A 92 -15.35 -10.51 3.12
CA GLU A 92 -15.23 -9.97 4.47
C GLU A 92 -14.42 -8.67 4.49
N GLU A 93 -13.24 -8.65 3.86
CA GLU A 93 -12.43 -7.44 3.70
C GLU A 93 -13.21 -6.35 2.98
N TRP A 94 -13.92 -6.68 1.89
CA TRP A 94 -14.74 -5.75 1.12
C TRP A 94 -15.77 -5.04 1.99
N ASN A 95 -16.53 -5.82 2.77
CA ASN A 95 -17.54 -5.31 3.69
C ASN A 95 -16.94 -4.44 4.80
N ILE A 96 -15.73 -4.76 5.26
CA ILE A 96 -15.02 -3.98 6.28
C ILE A 96 -14.57 -2.64 5.70
N ILE A 97 -13.90 -2.62 4.54
CA ILE A 97 -13.28 -1.39 4.01
C ILE A 97 -14.31 -0.35 3.58
N LEU A 98 -15.48 -0.79 3.10
CA LEU A 98 -16.60 0.08 2.72
C LEU A 98 -17.50 0.46 3.91
N GLY A 99 -17.22 -0.09 5.09
CA GLY A 99 -17.95 0.15 6.31
C GLY A 99 -17.41 1.33 7.10
N LYS A 100 -18.17 1.74 8.12
CA LYS A 100 -17.65 2.64 9.15
C LYS A 100 -16.57 1.96 9.97
N ASP A 101 -15.61 2.76 10.44
CA ASP A 101 -14.49 2.34 11.28
C ASP A 101 -13.61 1.25 10.66
N ALA A 102 -13.45 1.30 9.33
CA ALA A 102 -12.73 0.30 8.56
C ALA A 102 -11.33 -0.01 9.12
N VAL A 103 -10.53 1.02 9.45
CA VAL A 103 -9.20 0.84 10.06
C VAL A 103 -9.27 0.03 11.36
N SER A 104 -10.16 0.42 12.28
CA SER A 104 -10.31 -0.27 13.57
C SER A 104 -10.73 -1.72 13.39
N LYS A 105 -11.64 -2.00 12.44
CA LYS A 105 -12.11 -3.35 12.14
C LYS A 105 -11.05 -4.23 11.50
N LEU A 106 -10.25 -3.68 10.57
CA LEU A 106 -9.13 -4.40 9.99
C LEU A 106 -8.13 -4.84 11.07
N ILE A 107 -7.85 -3.95 12.03
CA ILE A 107 -6.96 -4.24 13.16
C ILE A 107 -7.59 -5.29 14.10
N SER A 108 -8.85 -5.10 14.53
CA SER A 108 -9.49 -5.99 15.51
C SER A 108 -9.77 -7.40 14.97
N ASN A 109 -9.87 -7.55 13.65
CA ASN A 109 -10.09 -8.85 12.98
C ASN A 109 -8.79 -9.55 12.53
N ASP A 110 -7.61 -9.12 13.02
CA ASP A 110 -6.30 -9.70 12.64
C ASP A 110 -6.03 -9.69 11.12
N MET A 111 -6.62 -8.74 10.39
CA MET A 111 -6.41 -8.59 8.94
C MET A 111 -5.19 -7.74 8.60
N VAL A 112 -4.59 -7.14 9.61
CA VAL A 112 -3.37 -6.33 9.51
C VAL A 112 -2.17 -7.19 9.90
N ASN A 113 -1.07 -7.04 9.17
CA ASN A 113 0.23 -7.56 9.57
C ASN A 113 0.85 -6.63 10.62
N GLU A 114 1.18 -7.19 11.78
CA GLU A 114 1.86 -6.46 12.86
C GLU A 114 3.35 -6.24 12.56
N GLU A 115 3.94 -7.00 11.64
CA GLU A 115 5.32 -6.79 11.18
C GLU A 115 5.42 -5.63 10.17
N GLU A 116 6.45 -4.79 10.30
CA GLU A 116 6.78 -3.69 9.39
C GLU A 116 7.00 -4.22 7.95
N GLY A 117 5.99 -4.02 7.10
CA GLY A 117 6.03 -4.41 5.69
C GLY A 117 6.60 -3.31 4.80
N PHE A 118 5.89 -2.19 4.74
CA PHE A 118 6.18 -1.04 3.89
C PHE A 118 5.42 0.21 4.35
N TYR A 119 5.93 1.38 3.96
CA TYR A 119 5.25 2.66 4.08
C TYR A 119 4.70 3.13 2.74
N VAL A 120 3.67 3.97 2.80
CA VAL A 120 3.06 4.58 1.61
C VAL A 120 3.14 6.09 1.76
N GLU A 121 3.73 6.75 0.77
CA GLU A 121 3.88 8.20 0.75
C GLU A 121 3.50 8.79 -0.61
N MET A 122 3.13 10.08 -0.62
CA MET A 122 2.88 10.79 -1.87
C MET A 122 4.20 11.13 -2.57
N HIS A 123 4.20 11.16 -3.91
CA HIS A 123 5.38 11.44 -4.73
C HIS A 123 6.08 12.76 -4.34
N GLU A 124 5.34 13.76 -3.87
CA GLU A 124 5.89 15.05 -3.42
C GLU A 124 6.98 14.92 -2.34
N THR A 125 7.01 13.83 -1.57
CA THR A 125 8.02 13.62 -0.52
C THR A 125 9.29 12.91 -1.03
N ILE A 126 9.35 12.47 -2.29
CA ILE A 126 10.49 11.71 -2.84
C ILE A 126 11.80 12.48 -2.72
N GLU A 127 11.79 13.80 -2.96
CA GLU A 127 13.01 14.60 -2.85
C GLU A 127 13.62 14.56 -1.44
N LYS A 128 12.79 14.46 -0.40
CA LYS A 128 13.23 14.36 0.99
C LYS A 128 13.98 13.05 1.22
N HIS A 129 13.47 11.95 0.68
CA HIS A 129 14.10 10.63 0.78
C HIS A 129 15.39 10.54 -0.03
N ILE A 130 15.43 11.15 -1.22
CA ILE A 130 16.66 11.24 -2.01
C ILE A 130 17.75 11.99 -1.24
N LYS A 131 17.41 13.12 -0.60
CA LYS A 131 18.35 13.93 0.19
C LYS A 131 18.88 13.18 1.42
N ASN A 132 18.07 12.32 2.03
CA ASN A 132 18.43 11.54 3.21
C ASN A 132 19.23 10.27 2.90
N GLY A 133 19.40 9.94 1.62
CA GLY A 133 20.06 8.73 1.16
C GLY A 133 19.11 7.54 1.05
N TYR A 134 19.31 6.73 0.01
CA TYR A 134 18.53 5.53 -0.27
C TYR A 134 19.39 4.50 -0.99
N ASP A 135 19.02 3.22 -0.92
CA ASP A 135 19.69 2.18 -1.71
C ASP A 135 19.20 2.25 -3.16
N LYS A 136 19.98 2.97 -3.98
CA LYS A 136 19.71 3.14 -5.40
C LYS A 136 19.69 1.83 -6.17
N ASN A 137 20.61 0.90 -5.89
CA ASN A 137 20.69 -0.34 -6.64
C ASN A 137 19.46 -1.22 -6.41
N SER A 138 19.04 -1.38 -5.15
CA SER A 138 17.82 -2.15 -4.83
C SER A 138 16.56 -1.46 -5.36
N SER A 139 16.48 -0.13 -5.25
CA SER A 139 15.33 0.64 -5.74
C SER A 139 15.21 0.54 -7.28
N ASP A 140 16.29 0.77 -8.02
CA ASP A 140 16.31 0.67 -9.49
C ASP A 140 15.97 -0.75 -9.97
N MET A 141 16.45 -1.78 -9.26
CA MET A 141 16.14 -3.18 -9.57
C MET A 141 14.65 -3.49 -9.36
N ILE A 142 14.06 -3.01 -8.27
CA ILE A 142 12.63 -3.19 -7.98
C ILE A 142 11.79 -2.44 -9.01
N SER A 143 12.10 -1.18 -9.29
CA SER A 143 11.40 -0.38 -10.30
C SER A 143 11.39 -1.05 -11.67
N ARG A 144 12.54 -1.54 -12.14
CA ARG A 144 12.61 -2.30 -13.41
C ARG A 144 11.75 -3.55 -13.41
N LYS A 145 11.67 -4.28 -12.29
CA LYS A 145 10.87 -5.51 -12.19
C LYS A 145 9.37 -5.23 -12.36
N TYR A 146 8.89 -4.09 -11.89
CA TYR A 146 7.48 -3.70 -11.94
C TYR A 146 7.16 -2.66 -13.03
N ASN A 147 8.11 -2.37 -13.93
CA ASN A 147 7.99 -1.36 -14.98
C ASN A 147 7.60 0.03 -14.45
N LEU A 148 8.27 0.44 -13.37
CA LEU A 148 8.18 1.76 -12.74
C LEU A 148 9.38 2.64 -13.13
#